data_AF-A0A7S2F8K8-F1
#
_entry.id   AF-A0A7S2F8K8-F1
#
_cell.length_a   1.000
_cell.length_b   1.000
_cell.length_c   1.000
_cell.angle_alpha   90.00
_cell.angle_beta   90.00
_cell.angle_gamma   90.00
#
_symmetry.space_group_name_H-M   'P 1'
#
loop_
_entity.id
_entity.type
_entity.pdbx_description
1 polymer ?
#
loop_
_entity_poly.entity_id
_entity_poly.type
_entity_poly.pdbx_seq_one_letter_code
_entity_poly.pdbx_strand_id
1 'polypeptide(L)'
;AMVGVNISDLAVKMAKNPRMLVDVFGVVTEVGAVRSVKRKSDGSELQTREVTIVDDTGKSVNCALWGELVDKECAEMEAELAAKPDSALLVALRHVRPTSWNGVSLSSLSKSKVVLNPDVLVADCARASGLRRWYEQDGGKQTAFVAAGEGLSGALTAGGSPGGDGLTPEQRANDRKSFDALKVDNPEDRSLAEKEYANVRATVVYIKPDQNLMYLAAPDGSNKKVVDNGDGSFWCEGLGKSFTSATNRFIFSAKAVDSFGSETWLNMFNAEGEALFGKTADEMAAMEKEDRERCIKGAFWQSGVFRLCRQLREWQGERKVRVNTLSMSKIDYAAESRLLLAAIKSGC
;
A
#
# COMPACT_ATOMS: atom_id res chain seq x y z
N ALA A 1 -25.57 23.77 2.91
CA ALA A 1 -25.95 22.51 2.27
C ALA A 1 -24.76 21.56 2.36
N MET A 2 -24.85 20.59 3.26
CA MET A 2 -23.88 19.53 3.50
C MET A 2 -24.12 18.41 2.48
N VAL A 3 -23.68 18.61 1.24
CA VAL A 3 -23.69 17.54 0.23
C VAL A 3 -22.40 16.73 0.42
N GLY A 4 -22.48 15.74 1.32
CA GLY A 4 -21.43 14.74 1.47
C GLY A 4 -21.23 13.95 0.18
N VAL A 5 -20.01 13.52 -0.07
CA VAL A 5 -19.64 12.62 -1.16
C VAL A 5 -20.16 11.23 -0.84
N ASN A 6 -20.83 10.58 -1.79
CA ASN A 6 -21.21 9.18 -1.69
C ASN A 6 -19.96 8.28 -1.64
N ILE A 7 -20.03 7.22 -0.85
CA ILE A 7 -18.90 6.30 -0.62
C ILE A 7 -18.46 5.66 -1.94
N SER A 8 -19.40 5.34 -2.83
CA SER A 8 -19.12 4.82 -4.18
C SER A 8 -18.27 5.75 -5.07
N ASP A 9 -18.30 7.06 -4.83
CA ASP A 9 -17.53 8.04 -5.61
C ASP A 9 -16.11 8.29 -5.07
N LEU A 10 -15.78 7.76 -3.89
CA LEU A 10 -14.50 8.03 -3.22
C LEU A 10 -13.30 7.59 -4.07
N ALA A 11 -13.40 6.44 -4.74
CA ALA A 11 -12.34 5.94 -5.62
C ALA A 11 -12.04 6.92 -6.77
N VAL A 12 -13.09 7.40 -7.44
CA VAL A 12 -12.99 8.33 -8.58
C VAL A 12 -12.44 9.68 -8.11
N LYS A 13 -12.90 10.17 -6.96
CA LYS A 13 -12.44 11.44 -6.37
C LYS A 13 -10.98 11.37 -5.93
N MET A 14 -10.59 10.28 -5.26
CA MET A 14 -9.21 10.01 -4.88
C MET A 14 -8.30 9.96 -6.11
N ALA A 15 -8.71 9.28 -7.18
CA ALA A 15 -7.94 9.19 -8.42
C ALA A 15 -7.78 10.56 -9.12
N LYS A 16 -8.81 11.42 -9.10
CA LYS A 16 -8.77 12.76 -9.70
C LYS A 16 -7.93 13.75 -8.90
N ASN A 17 -8.00 13.71 -7.57
CA ASN A 17 -7.24 14.63 -6.70
C ASN A 17 -6.94 13.96 -5.35
N PRO A 18 -5.77 13.32 -5.18
CA PRO A 18 -5.42 12.61 -3.95
C PRO A 18 -5.28 13.52 -2.71
N ARG A 19 -5.14 14.84 -2.90
CA ARG A 19 -5.04 15.82 -1.82
C ARG A 19 -6.38 16.40 -1.41
N MET A 20 -7.46 16.07 -2.12
CA MET A 20 -8.77 16.63 -1.82
C MET A 20 -9.24 16.17 -0.45
N LEU A 21 -9.94 17.08 0.22
CA LEU A 21 -10.68 16.75 1.41
C LEU A 21 -12.13 16.61 1.02
N VAL A 22 -12.75 15.60 1.57
CA VAL A 22 -14.16 15.30 1.33
C VAL A 22 -14.91 15.37 2.65
N ASP A 23 -16.19 15.68 2.52
CA ASP A 23 -17.15 15.45 3.58
C ASP A 23 -17.89 14.17 3.20
N VAL A 24 -18.05 13.23 4.13
CA VAL A 24 -18.77 11.97 3.93
C VAL A 24 -19.88 11.90 4.95
N PHE A 25 -21.04 11.44 4.52
CA PHE A 25 -22.20 11.29 5.38
C PHE A 25 -22.72 9.86 5.26
N GLY A 26 -22.88 9.18 6.39
CA GLY A 26 -23.13 7.74 6.42
C GLY A 26 -23.70 7.26 7.75
N VAL A 27 -23.93 5.95 7.85
CA VAL A 27 -24.29 5.25 9.08
C VAL A 27 -23.05 4.55 9.61
N VAL A 28 -22.76 4.69 10.91
CA VAL A 28 -21.69 3.93 11.56
C VAL A 28 -22.16 2.50 11.81
N THR A 29 -21.37 1.51 11.40
CA THR A 29 -21.67 0.09 11.65
C THR A 29 -20.72 -0.56 12.64
N GLU A 30 -19.49 -0.03 12.77
CA GLU A 30 -18.47 -0.60 13.64
C GLU A 30 -17.50 0.47 14.12
N VAL A 31 -17.06 0.36 15.37
CA VAL A 31 -15.97 1.14 15.96
C VAL A 31 -14.94 0.17 16.52
N GLY A 32 -13.73 0.21 15.98
CA GLY A 32 -12.62 -0.64 16.41
C GLY A 32 -11.93 -0.15 17.69
N ALA A 33 -11.15 -1.04 18.30
CA ALA A 33 -10.37 -0.75 19.51
C ALA A 33 -9.29 0.34 19.29
N VAL A 34 -8.92 1.03 20.38
CA VAL A 34 -7.79 2.00 20.37
C VAL A 34 -6.50 1.29 19.98
N ARG A 35 -5.76 1.88 19.04
CA ARG A 35 -4.40 1.49 18.68
C ARG A 35 -3.45 2.65 18.94
N SER A 36 -2.25 2.36 19.44
CA SER A 36 -1.14 3.33 19.47
C SER A 36 -0.27 3.14 18.23
N VAL A 37 0.03 4.23 17.54
CA VAL A 37 0.86 4.28 16.34
C VAL A 37 1.99 5.27 16.58
N LYS A 38 3.23 4.79 16.50
CA LYS A 38 4.41 5.64 16.63
C LYS A 38 4.67 6.43 15.35
N ARG A 39 4.68 7.75 15.45
CA ARG A 39 4.93 8.69 14.36
C ARG A 39 6.39 8.62 13.94
N LYS A 40 6.64 8.36 12.66
CA LYS A 40 7.99 8.17 12.12
C LYS A 40 8.87 9.42 12.13
N SER A 41 8.27 10.61 12.11
CA SER A 41 9.02 11.88 11.99
C SER A 41 9.71 12.32 13.27
N ASP A 42 9.11 12.05 14.43
CA ASP A 42 9.56 12.54 15.74
C ASP A 42 9.52 11.45 16.83
N GLY A 43 9.08 10.25 16.49
CA GLY A 43 8.95 9.14 17.45
C GLY A 43 7.81 9.30 18.45
N SER A 44 6.95 10.31 18.32
CA SER A 44 5.79 10.51 19.20
C SER A 44 4.76 9.41 19.01
N GLU A 45 4.03 9.05 20.07
CA GLU A 45 2.93 8.08 19.98
C GLU A 45 1.61 8.81 19.71
N LEU A 46 0.89 8.35 18.69
CA LEU A 46 -0.43 8.85 18.31
C LEU A 46 -1.46 7.74 18.44
N GLN A 47 -2.57 8.04 19.10
CA GLN A 47 -3.69 7.11 19.19
C GLN A 47 -4.58 7.20 17.94
N THR A 48 -5.12 6.04 17.55
CA THR A 48 -6.08 5.92 16.47
C THR A 48 -7.16 4.89 16.76
N ARG A 49 -8.35 5.12 16.22
CA ARG A 49 -9.44 4.15 16.12
C ARG A 49 -9.96 4.12 14.69
N GLU A 50 -10.38 2.94 14.26
CA GLU A 50 -10.96 2.73 12.93
C GLU A 50 -12.48 2.64 13.05
N VAL A 51 -13.19 3.41 12.23
CA VAL A 51 -14.65 3.47 12.22
C VAL A 51 -15.16 3.06 10.84
N THR A 52 -16.06 2.09 10.78
CA THR A 52 -16.67 1.61 9.53
C THR A 52 -17.97 2.35 9.29
N ILE A 53 -18.10 2.93 8.09
CA ILE A 53 -19.23 3.74 7.68
C ILE A 53 -19.82 3.19 6.38
N VAL A 54 -21.15 3.18 6.29
CA VAL A 54 -21.91 2.74 5.12
C VAL A 54 -22.87 3.82 4.63
N ASP A 55 -23.29 3.74 3.38
CA ASP A 55 -24.31 4.60 2.80
C ASP A 55 -25.31 3.85 1.92
N ASP A 56 -26.34 4.56 1.46
CA ASP A 56 -27.40 4.08 0.58
C ASP A 56 -26.94 3.70 -0.84
N THR A 57 -25.64 3.80 -1.14
CA THR A 57 -25.06 3.23 -2.36
C THR A 57 -24.64 1.77 -2.19
N GLY A 58 -24.83 1.19 -0.99
CA GLY A 58 -24.48 -0.19 -0.68
C GLY A 58 -22.98 -0.41 -0.51
N LYS A 59 -22.23 0.68 -0.27
CA LYS A 59 -20.78 0.65 -0.08
C LYS A 59 -20.39 0.88 1.37
N SER A 60 -19.28 0.28 1.78
CA SER A 60 -18.63 0.53 3.07
C SER A 60 -17.26 1.17 2.89
N VAL A 61 -16.84 1.98 3.87
CA VAL A 61 -15.48 2.53 3.94
C VAL A 61 -15.01 2.64 5.39
N ASN A 62 -13.74 2.34 5.62
CA ASN A 62 -13.12 2.50 6.92
C ASN A 62 -12.49 3.89 7.03
N CYS A 63 -12.71 4.56 8.15
CA CYS A 63 -12.09 5.84 8.49
C CYS A 63 -11.19 5.71 9.71
N ALA A 64 -9.90 6.00 9.55
CA ALA A 64 -8.97 6.14 10.67
C ALA A 64 -9.11 7.53 11.30
N LEU A 65 -9.61 7.59 12.54
CA LEU A 65 -9.69 8.80 13.36
C LEU A 65 -8.48 8.88 14.29
N TRP A 66 -8.00 10.09 14.54
CA TRP A 66 -6.74 10.37 15.25
C TRP A 66 -6.91 11.44 16.32
N GLY A 67 -6.04 11.41 17.33
CA GLY A 67 -5.95 12.44 18.37
C GLY A 67 -7.21 12.51 19.21
N GLU A 68 -7.68 13.73 19.54
CA GLU A 68 -8.85 13.94 20.41
C GLU A 68 -10.13 13.25 19.93
N LEU A 69 -10.25 13.01 18.61
CA LEU A 69 -11.41 12.30 18.03
C LEU A 69 -11.54 10.85 18.52
N VAL A 70 -10.43 10.26 18.98
CA VAL A 70 -10.40 8.90 19.51
C VAL A 70 -11.05 8.83 20.90
N ASP A 71 -10.77 9.82 21.75
CA ASP A 71 -11.19 9.79 23.15
C ASP A 71 -12.63 10.24 23.34
N LYS A 72 -13.10 11.18 22.52
CA LYS A 72 -14.45 11.75 22.62
C LYS A 72 -15.38 11.10 21.61
N GLU A 73 -15.25 11.43 20.34
CA GLU A 73 -16.26 11.07 19.34
C GLU A 73 -16.31 9.56 19.04
N CYS A 74 -15.17 8.86 18.97
CA CYS A 74 -15.19 7.41 18.81
C CYS A 74 -15.78 6.69 20.04
N ALA A 75 -15.51 7.18 21.25
CA ALA A 75 -16.07 6.60 22.48
C ALA A 75 -17.60 6.82 22.55
N GLU A 76 -18.06 8.00 22.12
CA GLU A 76 -19.50 8.31 22.02
C GLU A 76 -20.18 7.44 20.95
N MET A 77 -19.56 7.24 19.78
CA MET A 77 -20.09 6.32 18.77
C MET A 77 -20.21 4.88 19.29
N GLU A 78 -19.18 4.39 19.97
CA GLU A 78 -19.17 3.04 20.56
C GLU A 78 -20.29 2.88 21.59
N ALA A 79 -20.48 3.87 22.47
CA ALA A 79 -21.54 3.87 23.46
C ALA A 79 -22.95 3.92 22.83
N GLU A 80 -23.17 4.75 21.81
CA GLU A 80 -24.46 4.82 21.11
C GLU A 80 -24.78 3.54 20.34
N LEU A 81 -23.80 2.92 19.67
CA LEU A 81 -23.97 1.62 19.02
C LEU A 81 -24.32 0.52 20.02
N ALA A 82 -23.69 0.51 21.19
CA ALA A 82 -23.99 -0.45 22.25
C ALA A 82 -25.38 -0.22 22.86
N ALA A 83 -25.79 1.03 23.05
CA ALA A 83 -27.08 1.39 23.64
C ALA A 83 -28.27 1.15 22.69
N LYS A 84 -28.06 1.38 21.38
CA LYS A 84 -29.11 1.32 20.35
C LYS A 84 -28.59 0.58 19.10
N PRO A 85 -28.30 -0.72 19.19
CA PRO A 85 -27.72 -1.49 18.08
C PRO A 85 -28.61 -1.52 16.83
N ASP A 86 -29.92 -1.32 17.02
CA ASP A 86 -30.92 -1.28 15.97
C ASP A 86 -31.21 0.11 15.40
N SER A 87 -30.62 1.18 15.92
CA SER A 87 -30.83 2.54 15.42
C SER A 87 -29.74 2.93 14.43
N ALA A 88 -30.10 3.68 13.38
CA ALA A 88 -29.08 4.27 12.52
C ALA A 88 -28.34 5.38 13.30
N LEU A 89 -27.07 5.12 13.64
CA LEU A 89 -26.16 6.16 14.12
C LEU A 89 -25.60 6.93 12.92
N LEU A 90 -26.19 8.09 12.63
CA LEU A 90 -25.77 8.92 11.52
C LEU A 90 -24.48 9.67 11.89
N VAL A 91 -23.53 9.73 10.97
CA VAL A 91 -22.28 10.47 11.13
C VAL A 91 -21.99 11.33 9.91
N ALA A 92 -21.61 12.58 10.14
CA ALA A 92 -20.95 13.42 9.15
C ALA A 92 -19.46 13.54 9.50
N LEU A 93 -18.62 13.00 8.63
CA LEU A 93 -17.18 13.20 8.68
C LEU A 93 -16.81 14.36 7.77
N ARG A 94 -16.31 15.45 8.34
CA ARG A 94 -15.91 16.64 7.58
C ARG A 94 -14.40 16.76 7.43
N HIS A 95 -13.99 17.23 6.27
CA HIS A 95 -12.59 17.46 5.90
C HIS A 95 -11.71 16.23 6.10
N VAL A 96 -12.24 15.04 5.83
CA VAL A 96 -11.46 13.80 5.86
C VAL A 96 -10.77 13.58 4.52
N ARG A 97 -9.66 12.85 4.55
CA ARG A 97 -8.86 12.58 3.35
C ARG A 97 -9.08 11.14 2.87
N PRO A 98 -9.47 10.93 1.61
CA PRO A 98 -9.42 9.61 0.99
C PRO A 98 -7.99 9.11 0.88
N THR A 99 -7.76 7.84 1.21
CA THR A 99 -6.46 7.18 1.14
C THR A 99 -6.58 5.82 0.45
N SER A 100 -5.46 5.31 -0.05
CA SER A 100 -5.43 4.03 -0.77
C SER A 100 -5.19 2.83 0.15
N TRP A 101 -5.44 2.94 1.46
CA TRP A 101 -5.24 1.85 2.41
C TRP A 101 -6.35 0.81 2.25
N ASN A 102 -5.99 -0.46 2.07
CA ASN A 102 -6.92 -1.55 1.73
C ASN A 102 -7.86 -1.21 0.55
N GLY A 103 -7.33 -0.55 -0.48
CA GLY A 103 -8.09 -0.10 -1.64
C GLY A 103 -8.51 1.35 -1.50
N VAL A 104 -9.63 1.62 -0.82
CA VAL A 104 -10.13 2.97 -0.55
C VAL A 104 -10.53 3.06 0.91
N SER A 105 -9.94 4.00 1.63
CA SER A 105 -10.26 4.32 3.03
C SER A 105 -10.26 5.84 3.25
N LEU A 106 -10.61 6.27 4.46
CA LEU A 106 -10.57 7.66 4.88
C LEU A 106 -9.62 7.83 6.06
N SER A 107 -9.06 9.02 6.22
CA SER A 107 -8.31 9.38 7.42
C SER A 107 -8.58 10.81 7.84
N SER A 108 -8.75 11.02 9.15
CA SER A 108 -8.90 12.36 9.71
C SER A 108 -7.60 13.14 9.72
N LEU A 109 -7.73 14.45 9.72
CA LEU A 109 -6.69 15.44 9.88
C LEU A 109 -6.98 16.27 11.13
N SER A 110 -6.03 17.10 11.56
CA SER A 110 -6.21 18.00 12.71
C SER A 110 -7.42 18.95 12.59
N LYS A 111 -7.84 19.25 11.35
CA LYS A 111 -9.02 20.09 11.07
C LYS A 111 -10.30 19.30 10.75
N SER A 112 -10.23 17.97 10.75
CA SER A 112 -11.41 17.15 10.51
C SER A 112 -12.38 17.29 11.68
N LYS A 113 -13.67 17.19 11.38
CA LYS A 113 -14.74 17.23 12.38
C LYS A 113 -15.63 16.03 12.22
N VAL A 114 -16.08 15.50 13.34
CA VAL A 114 -17.08 14.44 13.38
C VAL A 114 -18.35 15.05 13.96
N VAL A 115 -19.48 14.84 13.31
CA VAL A 115 -20.79 15.27 13.82
C VAL A 115 -21.69 14.05 13.86
N LEU A 116 -22.07 13.65 15.07
CA LEU A 116 -23.02 12.56 15.30
C LEU A 116 -24.45 13.10 15.23
N ASN A 117 -25.33 12.32 14.61
CA ASN A 117 -26.74 12.67 14.41
C ASN A 117 -26.95 14.16 14.08
N PRO A 118 -26.29 14.69 13.03
CA PRO A 118 -26.34 16.12 12.73
C PRO A 118 -27.79 16.58 12.66
N ASP A 119 -28.11 17.64 13.40
CA ASP A 119 -29.48 18.11 13.60
C ASP A 119 -30.25 18.17 12.29
N VAL A 120 -31.35 17.43 12.25
CA VAL A 120 -32.26 17.28 11.10
C VAL A 120 -32.89 18.62 10.70
N LEU A 121 -32.62 19.73 11.40
CA LEU A 121 -33.47 20.91 11.41
C LEU A 121 -33.03 22.10 10.54
N VAL A 122 -31.85 22.15 9.90
CA VAL A 122 -31.41 23.45 9.32
C VAL A 122 -30.98 23.49 7.85
N ALA A 123 -30.68 22.38 7.16
CA ALA A 123 -30.46 22.44 5.69
C ALA A 123 -30.44 21.08 4.96
N ASP A 124 -30.21 19.96 5.67
CA ASP A 124 -29.87 18.67 5.05
C ASP A 124 -30.78 17.51 5.54
N CYS A 125 -31.99 17.86 6.01
CA CYS A 125 -33.04 16.94 6.49
C CYS A 125 -33.27 15.75 5.55
N ALA A 126 -33.40 16.01 4.23
CA ALA A 126 -33.78 14.98 3.28
C ALA A 126 -32.75 13.85 3.17
N ARG A 127 -31.44 14.16 3.19
CA ARG A 127 -30.38 13.15 3.12
C ARG A 127 -30.29 12.36 4.43
N ALA A 128 -30.38 13.02 5.57
CA ALA A 128 -30.36 12.39 6.89
C ALA A 128 -31.57 11.47 7.12
N SER A 129 -32.78 11.97 6.83
CA SER A 129 -34.02 11.19 6.92
C SER A 129 -34.05 10.05 5.90
N GLY A 130 -33.56 10.29 4.68
CA GLY A 130 -33.44 9.26 3.64
C GLY A 130 -32.48 8.14 4.06
N LEU A 131 -31.30 8.49 4.56
CA LEU A 131 -30.30 7.51 4.98
C LEU A 131 -30.77 6.71 6.22
N ARG A 132 -31.41 7.38 7.19
CA ARG A 132 -32.01 6.73 8.35
C ARG A 132 -33.09 5.73 7.94
N ARG A 133 -34.03 6.17 7.09
CA ARG A 133 -35.10 5.32 6.57
C ARG A 133 -34.53 4.13 5.80
N TRP A 134 -33.56 4.37 4.92
CA TRP A 134 -32.92 3.32 4.14
C TRP A 134 -32.29 2.25 5.05
N TYR A 135 -31.54 2.68 6.07
CA TYR A 135 -30.88 1.77 6.99
C TYR A 135 -31.86 0.99 7.85
N GLU A 136 -32.84 1.68 8.46
CA GLU A 136 -33.77 1.10 9.44
C GLU A 136 -34.95 0.34 8.82
N GLN A 137 -35.45 0.78 7.66
CA GLN A 137 -36.73 0.32 7.09
C GLN A 137 -36.56 -0.34 5.71
N ASP A 138 -35.69 0.19 4.85
CA ASP A 138 -35.57 -0.28 3.45
C ASP A 138 -34.47 -1.35 3.28
N GLY A 139 -34.10 -2.04 4.36
CA GLY A 139 -33.20 -3.20 4.32
C GLY A 139 -31.70 -2.90 4.35
N GLY A 140 -31.29 -1.64 4.60
CA GLY A 140 -29.86 -1.29 4.72
C GLY A 140 -29.12 -2.12 5.78
N LYS A 141 -29.76 -2.43 6.92
CA LYS A 141 -29.22 -3.37 7.94
C LYS A 141 -28.86 -4.76 7.42
N GLN A 142 -29.59 -5.26 6.43
CA GLN A 142 -29.42 -6.60 5.86
C GLN A 142 -28.62 -6.59 4.55
N THR A 143 -28.13 -5.41 4.15
CA THR A 143 -27.36 -5.26 2.92
C THR A 143 -25.93 -5.76 3.15
N ALA A 144 -25.48 -6.69 2.29
CA ALA A 144 -24.06 -7.01 2.22
C ALA A 144 -23.32 -5.83 1.58
N PHE A 145 -22.53 -5.11 2.37
CA PHE A 145 -21.80 -3.95 1.88
C PHE A 145 -20.53 -4.35 1.14
N VAL A 146 -20.38 -3.79 -0.05
CA VAL A 146 -19.20 -3.96 -0.89
C VAL A 146 -18.20 -2.87 -0.50
N ALA A 147 -16.95 -3.22 -0.20
CA ALA A 147 -15.97 -2.21 0.20
C ALA A 147 -15.76 -1.19 -0.93
N ALA A 148 -15.56 0.09 -0.60
CA ALA A 148 -15.33 1.14 -1.60
C ALA A 148 -14.12 0.85 -2.51
N GLY A 149 -13.18 0.04 -2.03
CA GLY A 149 -12.01 -0.46 -2.76
C GLY A 149 -12.18 -1.82 -3.46
N GLU A 150 -13.33 -2.47 -3.35
CA GLU A 150 -13.53 -3.81 -3.89
C GLU A 150 -13.54 -3.79 -5.43
N GLY A 151 -12.76 -4.67 -6.05
CA GLY A 151 -12.52 -4.67 -7.51
C GLY A 151 -11.41 -3.72 -7.98
N LEU A 152 -10.89 -2.83 -7.13
CA LEU A 152 -9.68 -2.04 -7.41
C LEU A 152 -8.39 -2.80 -7.07
N SER A 153 -8.52 -4.02 -6.53
CA SER A 153 -7.44 -4.93 -6.15
C SER A 153 -6.63 -5.51 -7.34
N GLY A 154 -6.88 -5.07 -8.57
CA GLY A 154 -6.11 -5.43 -9.77
C GLY A 154 -5.42 -4.28 -10.52
N ALA A 155 -5.76 -3.01 -10.26
CA ALA A 155 -5.27 -1.88 -11.07
C ALA A 155 -4.42 -0.85 -10.30
N LEU A 156 -4.41 -0.90 -8.97
CA LEU A 156 -3.54 -0.08 -8.10
C LEU A 156 -2.57 -0.93 -7.25
N THR A 157 -2.61 -2.25 -7.43
CA THR A 157 -1.84 -3.26 -6.68
C THR A 157 -0.70 -3.88 -7.48
N ALA A 158 -0.35 -3.32 -8.65
CA ALA A 158 0.95 -3.57 -9.26
C ALA A 158 2.05 -2.91 -8.40
N GLY A 159 2.46 -3.59 -7.32
CA GLY A 159 3.55 -3.18 -6.41
C GLY A 159 3.19 -3.10 -4.92
N GLY A 160 2.01 -3.56 -4.49
CA GLY A 160 1.56 -3.47 -3.10
C GLY A 160 1.82 -4.72 -2.27
N SER A 161 3.04 -4.94 -1.76
CA SER A 161 3.25 -5.90 -0.66
C SER A 161 2.60 -5.40 0.64
N PRO A 162 2.19 -6.31 1.55
CA PRO A 162 1.51 -5.95 2.81
C PRO A 162 2.51 -5.25 3.74
N GLY A 163 2.37 -3.93 3.86
CA GLY A 163 3.24 -3.13 4.72
C GLY A 163 3.35 -1.66 4.30
N GLY A 164 2.26 -1.05 3.82
CA GLY A 164 2.25 0.36 3.43
C GLY A 164 2.80 1.25 4.53
N ASP A 165 3.74 2.11 4.18
CA ASP A 165 4.49 2.98 5.08
C ASP A 165 3.70 4.20 5.59
N GLY A 166 2.41 4.29 5.27
CA GLY A 166 1.50 5.37 5.63
C GLY A 166 1.64 6.64 4.79
N LEU A 167 2.45 6.63 3.73
CA LEU A 167 2.71 7.81 2.89
C LEU A 167 1.72 7.91 1.71
N THR A 168 1.22 9.13 1.44
CA THR A 168 0.46 9.42 0.20
C THR A 168 1.33 9.16 -1.03
N PRO A 169 0.74 8.97 -2.24
CA PRO A 169 1.51 8.87 -3.47
C PRO A 169 2.49 10.03 -3.69
N GLU A 170 2.13 11.25 -3.28
CA GLU A 170 3.01 12.43 -3.35
C GLU A 170 4.10 12.43 -2.29
N GLN A 171 3.80 12.01 -1.06
CA GLN A 171 4.83 11.83 -0.05
C GLN A 171 5.81 10.73 -0.46
N ARG A 172 5.32 9.66 -1.10
CA ARG A 172 6.18 8.64 -1.72
C ARG A 172 6.99 9.23 -2.88
N ALA A 173 6.40 10.03 -3.75
CA ALA A 173 7.12 10.68 -4.84
C ALA A 173 8.24 11.60 -4.33
N ASN A 174 8.01 12.27 -3.20
CA ASN A 174 8.95 13.19 -2.55
C ASN A 174 9.92 12.51 -1.55
N ASP A 175 9.67 11.26 -1.14
CA ASP A 175 10.52 10.45 -0.26
C ASP A 175 11.73 9.90 -1.04
N ARG A 176 12.48 10.82 -1.66
CA ARG A 176 13.74 10.54 -2.36
C ARG A 176 14.85 10.47 -1.32
N LYS A 177 15.36 9.26 -1.10
CA LYS A 177 16.49 8.99 -0.21
C LYS A 177 17.70 8.50 -1.00
N SER A 178 18.88 8.64 -0.41
CA SER A 178 20.10 7.97 -0.87
C SER A 178 20.15 6.53 -0.34
N PHE A 179 21.04 5.71 -0.89
CA PHE A 179 21.34 4.41 -0.29
C PHE A 179 22.00 4.54 1.08
N ASP A 180 22.74 5.62 1.34
CA ASP A 180 23.31 5.89 2.66
C ASP A 180 22.25 6.04 3.74
N ALA A 181 21.10 6.64 3.42
CA ALA A 181 19.99 6.74 4.36
C ALA A 181 19.38 5.38 4.75
N LEU A 182 19.68 4.32 3.99
CA LEU A 182 19.25 2.94 4.26
C LEU A 182 20.35 2.08 4.90
N LYS A 183 21.57 2.61 5.05
CA LYS A 183 22.66 1.91 5.73
C LYS A 183 22.33 1.74 7.21
N VAL A 184 22.79 0.63 7.77
CA VAL A 184 22.63 0.32 9.18
C VAL A 184 23.98 -0.07 9.73
N ASP A 185 24.54 0.82 10.55
CA ASP A 185 25.88 0.67 11.12
C ASP A 185 25.93 -0.46 12.15
N ASN A 186 24.90 -0.57 12.99
CA ASN A 186 24.76 -1.64 13.96
C ASN A 186 23.40 -2.36 13.83
N PRO A 187 23.34 -3.49 13.11
CA PRO A 187 22.10 -4.26 12.95
C PRO A 187 21.51 -4.78 14.27
N GLU A 188 22.31 -4.93 15.32
CA GLU A 188 21.84 -5.44 16.61
C GLU A 188 20.88 -4.48 17.32
N ASP A 189 21.03 -3.16 17.09
CA ASP A 189 20.23 -2.11 17.70
C ASP A 189 18.83 -1.95 17.07
N ARG A 190 18.55 -2.74 16.02
CA ARG A 190 17.31 -2.63 15.23
C ARG A 190 16.47 -3.89 15.38
N SER A 191 15.16 -3.69 15.49
CA SER A 191 14.21 -4.79 15.64
C SER A 191 14.05 -5.58 14.33
N LEU A 192 13.96 -6.91 14.41
CA LEU A 192 13.65 -7.77 13.25
C LEU A 192 12.27 -7.48 12.63
N ALA A 193 11.36 -6.88 13.40
CA ALA A 193 10.04 -6.46 12.92
C ALA A 193 10.08 -5.11 12.19
N GLU A 194 11.14 -4.33 12.36
CA GLU A 194 11.29 -3.02 11.74
C GLU A 194 11.49 -3.14 10.23
N LYS A 195 10.64 -2.43 9.48
CA LYS A 195 10.75 -2.28 8.03
C LYS A 195 10.85 -0.81 7.71
N GLU A 196 11.90 -0.44 6.99
CA GLU A 196 12.06 0.90 6.45
C GLU A 196 11.78 0.90 4.97
N TYR A 197 10.97 1.86 4.51
CA TYR A 197 10.67 2.03 3.10
C TYR A 197 11.26 3.34 2.59
N ALA A 198 11.70 3.34 1.34
CA ALA A 198 12.32 4.49 0.70
C ALA A 198 12.08 4.46 -0.81
N ASN A 199 12.06 5.62 -1.46
CA ASN A 199 12.26 5.69 -2.91
C ASN A 199 13.67 6.18 -3.20
N VAL A 200 14.39 5.42 -4.02
CA VAL A 200 15.78 5.74 -4.39
C VAL A 200 15.88 5.82 -5.90
N ARG A 201 16.43 6.93 -6.41
CA ARG A 201 16.85 7.01 -7.80
C ARG A 201 18.23 6.38 -7.91
N ALA A 202 18.34 5.29 -8.65
CA ALA A 202 19.58 4.54 -8.77
C ALA A 202 19.77 3.98 -10.18
N THR A 203 20.96 3.45 -10.43
CA THR A 203 21.35 2.78 -11.66
C THR A 203 21.82 1.38 -11.34
N VAL A 204 21.26 0.37 -12.02
CA VAL A 204 21.74 -1.01 -11.90
C VAL A 204 23.11 -1.10 -12.56
N VAL A 205 24.15 -1.47 -11.82
CA VAL A 205 25.52 -1.57 -12.35
C VAL A 205 26.00 -3.00 -12.49
N TYR A 206 25.36 -3.94 -11.80
CA TYR A 206 25.78 -5.33 -11.78
C TYR A 206 24.60 -6.24 -11.40
N ILE A 207 24.53 -7.43 -11.99
CA ILE A 207 23.61 -8.49 -11.58
C ILE A 207 24.47 -9.68 -11.19
N LYS A 208 24.23 -10.26 -10.00
CA LYS A 208 25.08 -11.34 -9.50
C LYS A 208 24.97 -12.56 -10.45
N PRO A 209 26.07 -13.04 -11.04
CA PRO A 209 26.04 -14.04 -12.12
C PRO A 209 25.84 -15.47 -11.60
N ASP A 210 26.41 -15.81 -10.43
CA ASP A 210 26.42 -17.19 -9.90
C ASP A 210 25.15 -17.55 -9.10
N GLN A 211 24.03 -16.87 -9.36
CA GLN A 211 22.75 -17.15 -8.70
C GLN A 211 21.74 -17.70 -9.70
N ASN A 212 20.80 -18.51 -9.22
CA ASN A 212 19.63 -18.85 -10.01
C ASN A 212 18.80 -17.59 -10.24
N LEU A 213 18.74 -17.14 -11.49
CA LEU A 213 18.00 -15.95 -11.92
C LEU A 213 16.48 -16.15 -11.86
N MET A 214 16.03 -17.40 -11.97
CA MET A 214 14.62 -17.80 -12.06
C MET A 214 14.36 -19.05 -11.23
N TYR A 215 13.10 -19.25 -10.86
CA TYR A 215 12.60 -20.48 -10.25
C TYR A 215 11.23 -20.84 -10.84
N LEU A 216 10.88 -22.12 -10.76
CA LEU A 216 9.55 -22.60 -11.13
C LEU A 216 8.56 -22.29 -10.00
N ALA A 217 7.47 -21.61 -10.34
CA ALA A 217 6.37 -21.28 -9.45
C ALA A 217 5.07 -21.96 -9.89
N ALA A 218 4.11 -22.05 -8.96
CA ALA A 218 2.78 -22.58 -9.24
C ALA A 218 2.07 -21.71 -10.31
N PRO A 219 1.32 -22.33 -11.25
CA PRO A 219 0.67 -21.64 -12.36
C PRO A 219 -0.59 -20.85 -11.94
N ASP A 220 -0.95 -20.86 -10.66
CA ASP A 220 -2.13 -20.20 -10.10
C ASP A 220 -1.92 -18.70 -9.79
N GLY A 221 -0.82 -18.13 -10.28
CA GLY A 221 -0.46 -16.73 -10.04
C GLY A 221 0.28 -16.50 -8.70
N SER A 222 0.45 -17.52 -7.86
CA SER A 222 1.19 -17.38 -6.60
C SER A 222 2.72 -17.39 -6.79
N ASN A 223 3.45 -16.83 -5.82
CA ASN A 223 4.92 -16.88 -5.77
C ASN A 223 5.46 -18.19 -5.13
N LYS A 224 4.62 -19.22 -5.00
CA LYS A 224 5.02 -20.45 -4.31
C LYS A 224 5.83 -21.31 -5.26
N LYS A 225 7.06 -21.64 -4.84
CA LYS A 225 7.96 -22.51 -5.59
C LYS A 225 7.34 -23.90 -5.77
N VAL A 226 7.56 -24.48 -6.94
CA VAL A 226 7.25 -25.87 -7.24
C VAL A 226 8.52 -26.65 -7.57
N VAL A 227 8.47 -27.96 -7.35
CA VAL A 227 9.54 -28.90 -7.69
C VAL A 227 9.02 -29.82 -8.78
N ASP A 228 9.81 -29.99 -9.84
CA ASP A 228 9.52 -30.96 -10.88
C ASP A 228 9.78 -32.38 -10.34
N ASN A 229 8.76 -33.23 -10.39
CA ASN A 229 8.85 -34.62 -9.94
C ASN A 229 9.44 -35.55 -11.02
N GLY A 230 9.65 -35.07 -12.24
CA GLY A 230 10.19 -35.83 -13.38
C GLY A 230 9.16 -36.71 -14.10
N ASP A 231 7.91 -36.75 -13.62
CA ASP A 231 6.77 -37.45 -14.23
C ASP A 231 5.83 -36.49 -15.01
N GLY A 232 6.27 -35.24 -15.21
CA GLY A 232 5.45 -34.17 -15.78
C GLY A 232 4.55 -33.45 -14.77
N SER A 233 4.61 -33.82 -13.49
CA SER A 233 3.93 -33.10 -12.41
C SER A 233 4.88 -32.21 -11.61
N PHE A 234 4.34 -31.10 -11.12
CA PHE A 234 5.06 -30.10 -10.33
C PHE A 234 4.44 -30.02 -8.93
N TRP A 235 5.16 -30.47 -7.91
CA TRP A 235 4.70 -30.43 -6.53
C TRP A 235 4.91 -29.07 -5.89
N CYS A 236 3.86 -28.51 -5.27
CA CYS A 236 3.94 -27.30 -4.46
C CYS A 236 3.75 -27.62 -2.99
N GLU A 237 4.83 -27.63 -2.21
CA GLU A 237 4.79 -27.85 -0.76
C GLU A 237 3.89 -26.81 -0.06
N GLY A 238 4.00 -25.54 -0.45
CA GLY A 238 3.23 -24.46 0.16
C GLY A 238 1.72 -24.50 -0.12
N LEU A 239 1.25 -25.27 -1.11
CA LEU A 239 -0.17 -25.48 -1.39
C LEU A 239 -0.63 -26.92 -1.11
N GLY A 240 0.30 -27.83 -0.82
CA GLY A 240 0.01 -29.26 -0.61
C GLY A 240 -0.61 -29.95 -1.82
N LYS A 241 -0.29 -29.53 -3.06
CA LYS A 241 -0.87 -30.11 -4.28
C LYS A 241 0.11 -30.11 -5.45
N SER A 242 -0.13 -31.01 -6.40
CA SER A 242 0.58 -31.08 -7.69
C SER A 242 -0.12 -30.28 -8.77
N PHE A 243 0.66 -29.78 -9.72
CA PHE A 243 0.21 -29.12 -10.94
C PHE A 243 0.75 -29.85 -12.17
N THR A 244 0.08 -29.69 -13.31
CA THR A 244 0.52 -30.23 -14.62
C THR A 244 1.40 -29.26 -15.40
N SER A 245 1.64 -28.07 -14.88
CA SER A 245 2.48 -27.04 -15.48
C SER A 245 3.08 -26.16 -14.38
N ALA A 246 4.10 -25.39 -14.75
CA ALA A 246 4.76 -24.40 -13.90
C ALA A 246 5.07 -23.14 -14.71
N THR A 247 5.27 -22.03 -14.01
CA THR A 247 5.62 -20.74 -14.61
C THR A 247 6.95 -20.28 -14.05
N ASN A 248 7.88 -19.81 -14.89
CA ASN A 248 9.13 -19.23 -14.41
C ASN A 248 8.84 -17.89 -13.74
N ARG A 249 9.57 -17.59 -12.66
CA ARG A 249 9.57 -16.27 -12.02
C ARG A 249 10.97 -15.81 -11.72
N PHE A 250 11.26 -14.53 -11.97
CA PHE A 250 12.56 -13.95 -11.61
C PHE A 250 12.76 -13.90 -10.10
N ILE A 251 13.99 -14.20 -9.68
CA ILE A 251 14.50 -13.97 -8.33
C ILE A 251 16.00 -13.72 -8.43
N PHE A 252 16.46 -12.50 -8.19
CA PHE A 252 17.88 -12.19 -8.30
C PHE A 252 18.31 -11.00 -7.45
N SER A 253 19.58 -10.99 -7.09
CA SER A 253 20.24 -9.84 -6.49
C SER A 253 20.99 -9.02 -7.55
N ALA A 254 20.73 -7.72 -7.58
CA ALA A 254 21.41 -6.74 -8.41
C ALA A 254 22.08 -5.68 -7.53
N LYS A 255 23.25 -5.18 -7.96
CA LYS A 255 23.91 -4.04 -7.33
C LYS A 255 23.46 -2.77 -8.04
N ALA A 256 23.04 -1.79 -7.27
CA ALA A 256 22.67 -0.47 -7.78
C ALA A 256 23.48 0.61 -7.10
N VAL A 257 23.73 1.70 -7.83
CA VAL A 257 24.45 2.90 -7.37
C VAL A 257 23.53 4.10 -7.47
N ASP A 258 23.47 4.92 -6.43
CA ASP A 258 22.67 6.15 -6.42
C ASP A 258 23.44 7.34 -7.01
N SER A 259 22.81 8.51 -7.03
CA SER A 259 23.43 9.74 -7.56
C SER A 259 24.55 10.30 -6.68
N PHE A 260 24.72 9.80 -5.45
CA PHE A 260 25.75 10.19 -4.51
C PHE A 260 26.97 9.24 -4.54
N GLY A 261 26.91 8.19 -5.35
CA GLY A 261 27.99 7.19 -5.48
C GLY A 261 27.89 6.06 -4.46
N SER A 262 26.88 6.08 -3.58
CA SER A 262 26.64 4.99 -2.64
C SER A 262 26.03 3.81 -3.38
N GLU A 263 26.39 2.60 -2.95
CA GLU A 263 25.98 1.36 -3.61
C GLU A 263 25.28 0.42 -2.64
N THR A 264 24.34 -0.36 -3.14
CA THR A 264 23.58 -1.34 -2.34
C THR A 264 23.13 -2.52 -3.19
N TRP A 265 23.07 -3.70 -2.56
CA TRP A 265 22.48 -4.89 -3.15
C TRP A 265 20.96 -4.89 -2.97
N LEU A 266 20.25 -4.99 -4.08
CA LEU A 266 18.79 -5.05 -4.17
C LEU A 266 18.36 -6.46 -4.52
N ASN A 267 17.41 -7.02 -3.77
CA ASN A 267 16.68 -8.21 -4.20
C ASN A 267 15.55 -7.80 -5.13
N MET A 268 15.47 -8.42 -6.30
CA MET A 268 14.46 -8.17 -7.32
C MET A 268 13.63 -9.44 -7.55
N PHE A 269 12.34 -9.26 -7.80
CA PHE A 269 11.38 -10.33 -8.04
C PHE A 269 10.80 -10.22 -9.46
N ASN A 270 9.74 -10.97 -9.74
CA ASN A 270 9.24 -11.13 -11.10
C ASN A 270 8.92 -9.80 -11.79
N ALA A 271 8.11 -8.94 -11.17
CA ALA A 271 7.68 -7.68 -11.78
C ALA A 271 8.86 -6.74 -12.09
N GLU A 272 9.83 -6.65 -11.18
CA GLU A 272 11.02 -5.82 -11.38
C GLU A 272 11.97 -6.42 -12.42
N GLY A 273 12.10 -7.76 -12.45
CA GLY A 273 12.85 -8.46 -13.47
C GLY A 273 12.29 -8.23 -14.87
N GLU A 274 10.97 -8.36 -15.03
CA GLU A 274 10.29 -8.08 -16.30
C GLU A 274 10.47 -6.63 -16.74
N ALA A 275 10.36 -5.68 -15.80
CA ALA A 275 10.59 -4.27 -16.07
C ALA A 275 12.04 -3.95 -16.48
N LEU A 276 13.02 -4.64 -15.88
CA LEU A 276 14.44 -4.43 -16.13
C LEU A 276 14.92 -5.10 -17.43
N PHE A 277 14.48 -6.33 -17.69
CA PHE A 277 14.88 -7.11 -18.86
C PHE A 277 13.98 -6.87 -20.09
N GLY A 278 12.78 -6.33 -19.89
CA GLY A 278 11.78 -6.11 -20.95
C GLY A 278 11.22 -7.41 -21.52
N LYS A 279 11.25 -8.50 -20.74
CA LYS A 279 10.86 -9.86 -21.13
C LYS A 279 10.31 -10.62 -19.94
N THR A 280 9.42 -11.57 -20.17
CA THR A 280 8.93 -12.47 -19.12
C THR A 280 10.02 -13.43 -18.68
N ALA A 281 9.88 -13.99 -17.47
CA ALA A 281 10.79 -15.03 -17.00
C ALA A 281 10.73 -16.29 -17.87
N ASP A 282 9.56 -16.65 -18.41
CA ASP A 282 9.43 -17.77 -19.34
C ASP A 282 10.18 -17.52 -20.66
N GLU A 283 10.05 -16.31 -21.22
CA GLU A 283 10.80 -15.91 -22.41
C GLU A 283 12.31 -15.98 -22.19
N MET A 284 12.79 -15.56 -21.02
CA MET A 284 14.22 -15.61 -20.70
C MET A 284 14.71 -17.04 -20.40
N ALA A 285 13.88 -17.88 -19.79
CA ALA A 285 14.20 -19.28 -19.53
C ALA A 285 14.35 -20.08 -20.84
N ALA A 286 13.56 -19.76 -21.86
CA ALA A 286 13.61 -20.38 -23.18
C ALA A 286 14.81 -19.95 -24.05
N MET A 287 15.58 -18.93 -23.63
CA MET A 287 16.74 -18.46 -24.39
C MET A 287 17.94 -19.40 -24.30
N GLU A 288 18.72 -19.41 -25.39
CA GLU A 288 20.08 -19.95 -25.36
C GLU A 288 20.96 -19.20 -24.35
N LYS A 289 21.99 -19.89 -23.85
CA LYS A 289 22.82 -19.37 -22.76
C LYS A 289 23.50 -18.06 -23.14
N GLU A 290 24.10 -17.96 -24.33
CA GLU A 290 24.80 -16.74 -24.77
C GLU A 290 23.85 -15.55 -24.91
N ASP A 291 22.64 -15.76 -25.45
CA ASP A 291 21.65 -14.70 -25.64
C ASP A 291 21.07 -14.22 -24.30
N ARG A 292 20.82 -15.14 -23.37
CA ARG A 292 20.44 -14.79 -22.00
C ARG A 292 21.53 -13.97 -21.30
N GLU A 293 22.80 -14.35 -21.44
CA GLU A 293 23.92 -13.58 -20.89
C GLU A 293 24.02 -12.17 -21.49
N ARG A 294 23.77 -12.02 -22.81
CA ARG A 294 23.69 -10.71 -23.46
C ARG A 294 22.53 -9.88 -22.91
N CYS A 295 21.36 -10.49 -22.72
CA CYS A 295 20.19 -9.83 -22.13
C CYS A 295 20.49 -9.31 -20.71
N ILE A 296 21.15 -10.14 -19.88
CA ILE A 296 21.56 -9.75 -18.52
C ILE A 296 22.54 -8.59 -18.54
N LYS A 297 23.55 -8.62 -19.42
CA LYS A 297 24.51 -7.50 -19.58
C LYS A 297 23.85 -6.23 -20.10
N GLY A 298 22.84 -6.35 -20.96
CA GLY A 298 22.03 -5.23 -21.45
C GLY A 298 21.15 -4.57 -20.38
N ALA A 299 20.93 -5.24 -19.24
CA ALA A 299 20.27 -4.65 -18.07
C ALA A 299 21.18 -3.70 -17.27
N PHE A 300 22.49 -3.73 -17.50
CA PHE A 300 23.41 -2.84 -16.80
C PHE A 300 23.22 -1.40 -17.30
N TRP A 301 23.53 -0.45 -16.42
CA TRP A 301 23.40 0.99 -16.63
C TRP A 301 21.97 1.50 -16.85
N GLN A 302 20.96 0.65 -16.61
CA GLN A 302 19.58 1.10 -16.59
C GLN A 302 19.29 1.84 -15.29
N SER A 303 18.91 3.11 -15.41
CA SER A 303 18.50 3.94 -14.29
C SER A 303 16.99 3.90 -14.08
N GLY A 304 16.58 3.89 -12.81
CA GLY A 304 15.17 3.83 -12.42
C GLY A 304 14.93 4.49 -11.07
N VAL A 305 13.65 4.67 -10.76
CA VAL A 305 13.19 4.98 -9.41
C VAL A 305 12.73 3.67 -8.79
N PHE A 306 13.42 3.27 -7.72
CA PHE A 306 13.19 2.03 -6.99
C PHE A 306 12.44 2.32 -5.70
N ARG A 307 11.33 1.61 -5.50
CA ARG A 307 10.71 1.54 -4.18
C ARG A 307 11.33 0.39 -3.41
N LEU A 308 11.94 0.69 -2.28
CA LEU A 308 12.72 -0.26 -1.50
C LEU A 308 12.07 -0.53 -0.15
N CYS A 309 12.27 -1.75 0.36
CA CYS A 309 11.98 -2.17 1.72
C CYS A 309 13.24 -2.77 2.33
N ARG A 310 13.81 -2.06 3.30
CA ARG A 310 14.93 -2.53 4.10
C ARG A 310 14.39 -3.25 5.33
N GLN A 311 14.86 -4.48 5.54
CA GLN A 311 14.47 -5.34 6.65
C GLN A 311 15.68 -6.12 7.17
N LEU A 312 15.78 -6.36 8.48
CA LEU A 312 16.70 -7.36 9.00
C LEU A 312 16.13 -8.76 8.84
N ARG A 313 17.01 -9.70 8.54
CA ARG A 313 16.73 -11.13 8.66
C ARG A 313 17.79 -11.75 9.54
N GLU A 314 17.36 -12.57 10.49
CA GLU A 314 18.24 -13.40 11.28
C GLU A 314 18.24 -14.81 10.69
N TRP A 315 19.43 -15.36 10.47
CA TRP A 315 19.60 -16.73 10.05
C TRP A 315 20.79 -17.33 10.79
N GLN A 316 20.58 -18.45 11.49
CA GLN A 316 21.62 -19.12 12.29
C GLN A 316 22.35 -18.19 13.27
N GLY A 317 21.64 -17.22 13.86
CA GLY A 317 22.19 -16.25 14.81
C GLY A 317 22.89 -15.04 14.17
N GLU A 318 23.03 -14.98 12.84
CA GLU A 318 23.54 -13.80 12.14
C GLU A 318 22.41 -12.91 11.64
N ARG A 319 22.43 -11.63 12.04
CA ARG A 319 21.53 -10.60 11.51
C ARG A 319 22.10 -9.97 10.24
N LYS A 320 21.35 -10.10 9.14
CA LYS A 320 21.70 -9.53 7.84
C LYS A 320 20.64 -8.55 7.37
N VAL A 321 21.09 -7.37 6.94
CA VAL A 321 20.22 -6.39 6.26
C VAL A 321 19.91 -6.90 4.86
N ARG A 322 18.63 -6.92 4.52
CA ARG A 322 18.15 -7.16 3.15
C ARG A 322 17.38 -5.94 2.66
N VAL A 323 17.66 -5.56 1.43
CA VAL A 323 16.93 -4.50 0.72
C VAL A 323 16.16 -5.15 -0.41
N ASN A 324 14.84 -5.24 -0.25
CA ASN A 324 13.94 -5.80 -1.25
C ASN A 324 13.38 -4.67 -2.12
N THR A 325 13.37 -4.89 -3.43
CA THR A 325 12.70 -4.01 -4.37
C THR A 325 11.22 -4.37 -4.40
N LEU A 326 10.37 -3.38 -4.16
CA LEU A 326 8.91 -3.51 -4.20
C LEU A 326 8.33 -3.08 -5.54
N SER A 327 9.01 -2.16 -6.21
CA SER A 327 8.72 -1.77 -7.58
C SER A 327 9.90 -1.02 -8.19
N MET A 328 9.99 -1.06 -9.52
CA MET A 328 10.91 -0.28 -10.33
C MET A 328 10.13 0.46 -11.41
N SER A 329 10.42 1.74 -11.59
CA SER A 329 9.83 2.56 -12.65
C SER A 329 10.91 3.32 -13.42
N LYS A 330 10.65 3.59 -14.71
CA LYS A 330 11.49 4.46 -15.51
C LYS A 330 11.47 5.87 -14.93
N ILE A 331 12.58 6.59 -15.09
CA ILE A 331 12.68 7.97 -14.63
C ILE A 331 11.82 8.86 -15.53
N ASP A 332 10.81 9.50 -14.94
CA ASP A 332 10.16 10.67 -15.55
C ASP A 332 11.05 11.89 -15.30
N TYR A 333 11.87 12.24 -16.29
CA TYR A 333 12.81 13.36 -16.20
C TYR A 333 12.12 14.70 -15.96
N ALA A 334 10.89 14.90 -16.45
CA ALA A 334 10.16 16.14 -16.25
C ALA A 334 9.66 16.24 -14.80
N ALA A 335 9.12 15.16 -14.24
CA ALA A 335 8.76 15.10 -12.82
C ALA A 335 9.98 15.25 -11.91
N GLU A 336 11.07 14.54 -12.20
CA GLU A 336 12.28 14.59 -11.39
C GLU A 336 12.93 15.98 -11.43
N SER A 337 12.92 16.64 -12.58
CA SER A 337 13.41 18.02 -12.72
C SER A 337 12.61 19.01 -11.88
N ARG A 338 11.27 18.85 -11.79
CA ARG A 338 10.44 19.66 -10.90
C ARG A 338 10.76 19.42 -9.43
N LEU A 339 11.04 18.18 -9.04
CA LEU A 339 11.46 17.84 -7.67
C LEU A 339 12.81 18.47 -7.32
N LEU A 340 13.80 18.32 -8.19
CA LEU A 340 15.12 18.92 -8.01
C LEU A 340 15.06 20.44 -7.95
N LEU A 341 14.28 21.08 -8.84
CA LEU A 341 14.08 22.52 -8.81
C LEU A 341 13.41 22.99 -7.52
N ALA A 342 12.45 22.22 -6.98
CA ALA A 342 11.83 22.53 -5.70
C ALA A 342 12.85 22.45 -4.55
N ALA A 343 13.68 21.41 -4.51
CA ALA A 343 14.73 21.24 -3.50
C ALA A 343 15.80 22.35 -3.58
N ILE A 344 16.20 22.74 -4.79
CA ILE A 344 17.14 23.86 -5.00
C ILE A 344 16.52 25.18 -4.50
N LYS A 345 15.23 25.42 -4.79
CA LYS A 345 14.52 26.63 -4.35
C LYS A 345 14.27 26.68 -2.85
N SER A 346 14.09 25.54 -2.19
CA SER A 346 13.90 25.48 -0.74
C SER A 346 15.19 25.65 0.05
N GLY A 347 16.36 25.64 -0.61
CA GLY A 347 17.64 26.01 0.02
C GLY A 347 18.19 24.99 1.01
N CYS A 348 18.03 23.69 0.71
CA CYS A 348 18.13 22.53 1.63
C CYS A 348 16.92 22.41 2.56
#